data_AF-A0A7S0Q4D7-F1
#
_entry.id   AF-A0A7S0Q4D7-F1
#
_cell.length_a   1.000
_cell.length_b   1.000
_cell.length_c   1.000
_cell.angle_alpha   90.00
_cell.angle_beta   90.00
_cell.angle_gamma   90.00
#
_symmetry.space_group_name_H-M   'P 1'
#
loop_
_entity.id
_entity.type
_entity.pdbx_description
1 polymer ?
#
loop_
_entity_poly.entity_id
_entity_poly.type
_entity_poly.pdbx_seq_one_letter_code
_entity_poly.pdbx_strand_id
1 'polypeptide(L)'
;VNPRMEFRGVVLCVLLSPLGVLSAGIRSTESSVSVSLKPSSPQILYTGRFDHSSPDAPTFSWSSTQISVTFTGSALSGTFTAPSDGARFLIEVDGTQTQIIKLASGASSTAYSLASGLSSTKEHTLSIRKITEDNQQRNKKGQATFHGFSLPAGGLFGSAPSRPSRRLEFVGDSDTAGWCADGSSRTGDAPDKYEDSHQTWAQKIADSLGAEMMVEAISGYGVTSASTPIQPYAVRINPFD
;
A
#
# COMPACT_ATOMS: atom_id res chain seq x y z
N VAL A 1 -11.61 33.87 -98.93
CA VAL A 1 -11.34 35.30 -98.66
C VAL A 1 -10.44 35.39 -97.43
N ASN A 2 -9.21 35.85 -97.65
CA ASN A 2 -8.12 36.26 -96.75
C ASN A 2 -7.74 35.49 -95.46
N PRO A 3 -6.42 35.28 -95.20
CA PRO A 3 -5.90 34.73 -93.96
C PRO A 3 -5.90 35.79 -92.84
N ARG A 4 -6.06 35.37 -91.58
CA ARG A 4 -5.85 36.26 -90.42
C ARG A 4 -4.67 35.80 -89.57
N MET A 5 -3.84 36.81 -89.37
CA MET A 5 -2.60 36.98 -88.64
C MET A 5 -2.71 36.66 -87.14
N GLU A 6 -1.61 36.16 -86.58
CA GLU A 6 -1.38 35.88 -85.15
C GLU A 6 -1.59 37.10 -84.24
N PHE A 7 -1.99 36.84 -82.99
CA PHE A 7 -1.60 37.64 -81.83
C PHE A 7 -1.20 36.71 -80.67
N ARG A 8 0.04 36.85 -80.22
CA ARG A 8 0.61 36.16 -79.06
C ARG A 8 0.06 36.77 -77.77
N GLY A 9 -0.65 36.00 -76.97
CA GLY A 9 -1.05 36.34 -75.60
C GLY A 9 -0.16 35.63 -74.59
N VAL A 10 0.48 36.40 -73.71
CA VAL A 10 1.25 35.90 -72.55
C VAL A 10 0.24 35.47 -71.47
N VAL A 11 0.28 34.20 -71.06
CA VAL A 11 -0.53 33.67 -69.95
C VAL A 11 0.26 33.82 -68.65
N LEU A 12 -0.27 34.62 -67.72
CA LEU A 12 0.22 34.76 -66.35
C LEU A 12 -0.38 33.64 -65.49
N CYS A 13 0.39 32.61 -65.16
CA CYS A 13 0.01 31.58 -64.19
C CYS A 13 0.07 32.15 -62.76
N VAL A 14 -1.09 32.35 -62.13
CA VAL A 14 -1.19 32.58 -60.68
C VAL A 14 -1.38 31.22 -60.02
N LEU A 15 -0.34 30.75 -59.30
CA LEU A 15 -0.41 29.55 -58.46
C LEU A 15 -1.21 29.88 -57.19
N LEU A 16 -2.43 29.35 -57.08
CA LEU A 16 -3.23 29.36 -55.86
C LEU A 16 -2.83 28.16 -55.00
N SER A 17 -2.08 28.42 -53.93
CA SER A 17 -1.78 27.42 -52.89
C SER A 17 -3.05 27.07 -52.09
N PRO A 18 -3.34 25.79 -51.81
CA PRO A 18 -4.45 25.43 -50.93
C PRO A 18 -4.08 25.78 -49.48
N LEU A 19 -4.87 26.66 -48.86
CA LEU A 19 -4.84 26.87 -47.41
C LEU A 19 -5.24 25.56 -46.71
N GLY A 20 -4.26 24.87 -46.14
CA GLY A 20 -4.50 23.78 -45.21
C GLY A 20 -5.14 24.34 -43.94
N VAL A 21 -6.38 23.94 -43.66
CA VAL A 21 -7.02 24.19 -42.37
C VAL A 21 -6.37 23.26 -41.35
N LEU A 22 -5.39 23.77 -40.59
CA LEU A 22 -4.91 23.11 -39.38
C LEU A 22 -6.06 23.10 -38.38
N SER A 23 -6.75 21.97 -38.25
CA SER A 23 -7.57 21.70 -37.06
C SER A 23 -6.61 21.51 -35.89
N ALA A 24 -6.38 22.58 -35.14
CA ALA A 24 -5.75 22.48 -33.83
C ALA A 24 -6.72 21.72 -32.93
N GLY A 25 -6.57 20.40 -32.89
CA GLY A 25 -7.27 19.56 -31.92
C GLY A 25 -6.89 20.04 -30.53
N ILE A 26 -7.84 20.67 -29.85
CA ILE A 26 -7.74 20.95 -28.42
C ILE A 26 -7.69 19.57 -27.75
N ARG A 27 -6.48 19.09 -27.45
CA ARG A 27 -6.32 18.01 -26.49
C ARG A 27 -6.71 18.60 -25.15
N SER A 28 -7.95 18.37 -24.74
CA SER A 28 -8.34 18.54 -23.35
C SER A 28 -7.43 17.63 -22.52
N THR A 29 -6.45 18.22 -21.86
CA THR A 29 -5.78 17.57 -20.74
C THR A 29 -6.82 17.51 -19.64
N GLU A 30 -7.65 16.47 -19.64
CA GLU A 30 -8.43 16.15 -18.45
C GLU A 30 -7.42 15.94 -17.33
N SER A 31 -7.38 16.88 -16.38
CA SER A 31 -6.73 16.64 -15.10
C SER A 31 -7.44 15.45 -14.49
N SER A 32 -6.81 14.29 -14.59
CA SER A 32 -7.25 13.05 -13.96
C SER A 32 -7.04 13.18 -12.46
N VAL A 33 -8.01 13.81 -11.78
CA VAL A 33 -8.01 13.94 -10.32
C VAL A 33 -8.01 12.53 -9.73
N SER A 34 -6.96 12.18 -8.98
CA SER A 34 -6.89 10.92 -8.26
C SER A 34 -7.98 10.87 -7.18
N VAL A 35 -8.57 9.70 -6.97
CA VAL A 35 -9.58 9.49 -5.92
C VAL A 35 -8.85 9.08 -4.65
N SER A 36 -9.02 9.83 -3.56
CA SER A 36 -8.35 9.57 -2.29
C SER A 36 -9.33 9.04 -1.24
N LEU A 37 -8.87 8.09 -0.42
CA LEU A 37 -9.59 7.58 0.75
C LEU A 37 -8.83 7.94 2.02
N LYS A 38 -9.49 8.69 2.90
CA LYS A 38 -8.91 9.08 4.19
C LYS A 38 -8.82 7.88 5.14
N PRO A 39 -7.81 7.84 6.05
CA PRO A 39 -7.71 6.78 7.05
C PRO A 39 -8.94 6.61 7.95
N SER A 40 -9.65 7.70 8.22
CA SER A 40 -10.89 7.71 9.01
C SER A 40 -12.11 7.10 8.30
N SER A 41 -11.98 6.68 7.03
CA SER A 41 -13.10 6.13 6.27
C SER A 41 -13.54 4.75 6.78
N PRO A 42 -14.85 4.50 6.92
CA PRO A 42 -15.37 3.17 7.27
C PRO A 42 -15.20 2.13 6.15
N GLN A 43 -14.69 2.52 4.99
CA GLN A 43 -14.37 1.61 3.88
C GLN A 43 -13.04 0.87 4.08
N ILE A 44 -12.30 1.18 5.14
CA ILE A 44 -11.02 0.55 5.47
C ILE A 44 -11.23 -0.41 6.63
N LEU A 45 -10.76 -1.65 6.46
CA LEU A 45 -10.70 -2.64 7.53
C LEU A 45 -9.32 -2.60 8.17
N TYR A 46 -9.28 -2.27 9.46
CA TYR A 46 -8.08 -2.33 10.30
C TYR A 46 -8.13 -3.61 11.16
N THR A 47 -7.03 -4.36 11.16
CA THR A 47 -6.88 -5.57 11.97
C THR A 47 -5.59 -5.50 12.78
N GLY A 48 -5.70 -5.66 14.09
CA GLY A 48 -4.60 -5.45 15.04
C GLY A 48 -4.76 -4.14 15.80
N ARG A 49 -3.72 -3.73 16.54
CA ARG A 49 -3.78 -2.54 17.40
C ARG A 49 -3.33 -1.28 16.66
N PHE A 50 -4.28 -0.37 16.49
CA PHE A 50 -4.06 0.97 15.95
C PHE A 50 -4.35 2.03 17.00
N ASP A 51 -3.54 3.09 17.02
CA ASP A 51 -3.83 4.33 17.74
C ASP A 51 -4.52 5.31 16.78
N HIS A 52 -5.82 5.51 16.99
CA HIS A 52 -6.68 6.42 16.22
C HIS A 52 -6.86 7.81 16.88
N SER A 53 -6.02 8.18 17.85
CA SER A 53 -6.08 9.51 18.48
C SER A 53 -5.96 10.65 17.46
N SER A 54 -5.29 10.41 16.33
CA SER A 54 -5.37 11.23 15.12
C SER A 54 -6.13 10.45 14.02
N PRO A 55 -7.42 10.75 13.76
CA PRO A 55 -8.25 9.98 12.84
C PRO A 55 -7.73 9.92 11.39
N ASP A 56 -7.02 10.96 10.95
CA ASP A 56 -6.45 11.05 9.59
C ASP A 56 -4.97 10.61 9.55
N ALA A 57 -4.42 10.10 10.66
CA ALA A 57 -3.05 9.58 10.73
C ALA A 57 -2.91 8.47 11.79
N PRO A 58 -3.66 7.36 11.70
CA PRO A 58 -3.55 6.27 12.66
C PRO A 58 -2.15 5.66 12.64
N THR A 59 -1.68 5.28 13.83
CA THR A 59 -0.35 4.67 14.00
C THR A 59 -0.44 3.23 14.47
N PHE A 60 0.54 2.42 14.08
CA PHE A 60 0.62 1.00 14.41
C PHE A 60 2.08 0.55 14.45
N SER A 61 2.41 -0.39 15.33
CA SER A 61 3.80 -0.82 15.54
C SER A 61 3.97 -2.34 15.46
N TRP A 62 2.95 -3.10 15.86
CA TRP A 62 3.04 -4.55 15.96
C TRP A 62 3.13 -5.24 14.60
N SER A 63 3.91 -6.31 14.54
CA SER A 63 3.94 -7.18 13.36
C SER A 63 2.57 -7.83 13.15
N SER A 64 2.33 -8.26 11.92
CA SER A 64 1.05 -8.80 11.44
C SER A 64 -0.16 -7.87 11.51
N THR A 65 0.00 -6.62 11.96
CA THR A 65 -1.03 -5.58 11.82
C THR A 65 -1.37 -5.38 10.34
N GLN A 66 -2.67 -5.33 10.03
CA GLN A 66 -3.17 -5.31 8.66
C GLN A 66 -4.11 -4.13 8.38
N ILE A 67 -3.98 -3.54 7.18
CA ILE A 67 -4.91 -2.56 6.61
C ILE A 67 -5.44 -3.14 5.31
N SER A 68 -6.76 -3.24 5.16
CA SER A 68 -7.39 -3.82 3.98
C SER A 68 -8.46 -2.91 3.38
N VAL A 69 -8.58 -2.93 2.06
CA VAL A 69 -9.54 -2.11 1.31
C VAL A 69 -9.99 -2.82 0.04
N THR A 70 -11.23 -2.56 -0.36
CA THR A 70 -11.79 -3.00 -1.64
C THR A 70 -11.84 -1.84 -2.62
N PHE A 71 -11.49 -2.06 -3.89
CA PHE A 71 -11.56 -1.02 -4.92
C PHE A 71 -11.79 -1.59 -6.32
N THR A 72 -12.36 -0.78 -7.21
CA THR A 72 -12.37 -1.03 -8.65
C THR A 72 -11.41 -0.06 -9.32
N GLY A 73 -10.40 -0.57 -10.02
CA GLY A 73 -9.37 0.26 -10.65
C GLY A 73 -8.11 -0.53 -11.02
N SER A 74 -7.25 0.07 -11.85
CA SER A 74 -6.05 -0.61 -12.37
C SER A 74 -4.81 -0.52 -11.47
N ALA A 75 -4.84 0.31 -10.43
CA ALA A 75 -3.74 0.53 -9.51
C ALA A 75 -4.24 1.09 -8.18
N LEU A 76 -3.47 0.89 -7.10
CA LEU A 76 -3.70 1.47 -5.78
C LEU A 76 -2.37 1.92 -5.19
N SER A 77 -2.34 3.13 -4.62
CA SER A 77 -1.23 3.63 -3.82
C SER A 77 -1.66 3.83 -2.37
N GLY A 78 -0.73 3.65 -1.43
CA GLY A 78 -0.92 3.98 -0.02
C GLY A 78 0.19 4.87 0.49
N THR A 79 -0.15 5.83 1.34
CA THR A 79 0.81 6.80 1.87
C THR A 79 1.15 6.49 3.32
N PHE A 80 2.44 6.43 3.63
CA PHE A 80 2.95 6.06 4.95
C PHE A 80 4.09 6.95 5.42
N THR A 81 4.17 7.20 6.72
CA THR A 81 5.43 7.60 7.37
C THR A 81 6.09 6.35 7.93
N ALA A 82 7.38 6.19 7.63
CA ALA A 82 8.13 5.02 8.01
C ALA A 82 8.51 5.03 9.48
N PRO A 83 8.65 3.84 10.09
CA PRO A 83 9.30 3.70 11.38
C PRO A 83 10.73 4.24 11.40
N SER A 84 11.21 4.55 12.60
CA SER A 84 12.57 5.06 12.80
C SER A 84 13.66 4.06 12.46
N ASP A 85 13.36 2.76 12.51
CA ASP A 85 14.22 1.62 12.13
C ASP A 85 13.90 1.06 10.74
N GLY A 86 12.84 1.58 10.09
CA GLY A 86 12.31 1.08 8.83
C GLY A 86 11.33 -0.06 9.01
N ALA A 87 10.65 -0.44 7.94
CA ALA A 87 9.73 -1.57 7.96
C ALA A 87 9.62 -2.26 6.62
N ARG A 88 9.08 -3.47 6.64
CA ARG A 88 8.65 -4.19 5.44
C ARG A 88 7.17 -4.49 5.53
N PHE A 89 6.46 -4.19 4.46
CA PHE A 89 5.04 -4.50 4.33
C PHE A 89 4.83 -5.51 3.22
N LEU A 90 4.14 -6.60 3.52
CA LEU A 90 3.70 -7.60 2.55
C LEU A 90 2.35 -7.16 1.99
N ILE A 91 2.24 -7.15 0.66
CA ILE A 91 1.03 -6.75 -0.06
C ILE A 91 0.37 -7.98 -0.68
N GLU A 92 -0.92 -8.16 -0.41
CA GLU A 92 -1.76 -9.18 -1.03
C GLU A 92 -2.83 -8.50 -1.87
N VAL A 93 -3.03 -9.00 -3.10
CA VAL A 93 -4.14 -8.59 -3.98
C VAL A 93 -4.96 -9.83 -4.29
N ASP A 94 -6.27 -9.75 -4.06
CA ASP A 94 -7.23 -10.84 -4.26
C ASP A 94 -6.78 -12.15 -3.58
N GLY A 95 -6.23 -12.03 -2.36
CA GLY A 95 -5.75 -13.15 -1.55
C GLY A 95 -4.40 -13.72 -1.97
N THR A 96 -3.70 -13.11 -2.94
CA THR A 96 -2.38 -13.56 -3.41
C THR A 96 -1.31 -12.54 -3.04
N GLN A 97 -0.22 -12.98 -2.42
CA GLN A 97 0.96 -12.14 -2.19
C GLN A 97 1.56 -11.68 -3.52
N THR A 98 1.65 -10.36 -3.72
CA THR A 98 2.17 -9.78 -4.98
C THR A 98 3.55 -9.15 -4.80
N GLN A 99 3.83 -8.55 -3.65
CA GLN A 99 5.11 -7.89 -3.38
C GLN A 99 5.36 -7.67 -1.88
N ILE A 100 6.61 -7.40 -1.54
CA ILE A 100 7.02 -6.83 -0.25
C ILE A 100 7.64 -5.47 -0.53
N ILE A 101 7.08 -4.41 0.05
CA ILE A 101 7.63 -3.06 -0.04
C ILE A 101 8.48 -2.75 1.20
N LYS A 102 9.54 -1.97 1.01
CA LYS A 102 10.41 -1.49 2.10
C LYS A 102 10.17 -0.01 2.35
N LEU A 103 9.86 0.31 3.60
CA LEU A 103 9.82 1.67 4.12
C LEU A 103 11.21 1.97 4.70
N ALA A 104 11.92 2.91 4.08
CA ALA A 104 13.25 3.31 4.55
C ALA A 104 13.16 3.97 5.93
N SER A 105 14.12 3.66 6.80
CA SER A 105 14.22 4.23 8.15
C SER A 105 14.06 5.75 8.14
N GLY A 106 13.09 6.25 8.93
CA GLY A 106 12.83 7.68 9.10
C GLY A 106 12.27 8.40 7.87
N ALA A 107 11.85 7.68 6.82
CA ALA A 107 11.22 8.31 5.66
C ALA A 107 9.96 9.08 6.08
N SER A 108 9.86 10.32 5.60
CA SER A 108 8.69 11.18 5.76
C SER A 108 7.48 10.59 5.01
N SER A 109 6.32 11.25 5.12
CA SER A 109 5.09 10.82 4.43
C SER A 109 5.34 10.58 2.93
N THR A 110 5.33 9.31 2.53
CA THR A 110 5.72 8.82 1.21
C THR A 110 4.63 7.93 0.64
N ALA A 111 4.29 8.12 -0.64
CA ALA A 111 3.36 7.26 -1.36
C ALA A 111 4.08 6.05 -1.94
N TYR A 112 3.51 4.86 -1.75
CA TYR A 112 4.00 3.58 -2.26
C TYR A 112 2.98 2.99 -3.22
N SER A 113 3.44 2.48 -4.37
CA SER A 113 2.61 1.71 -5.30
C SER A 113 2.34 0.32 -4.72
N LEU A 114 1.09 0.05 -4.35
CA LEU A 114 0.68 -1.20 -3.71
C LEU A 114 0.16 -2.21 -4.73
N ALA A 115 -0.45 -1.73 -5.81
CA ALA A 115 -0.82 -2.55 -6.95
C ALA A 115 -0.80 -1.72 -8.23
N SER A 116 -0.52 -2.37 -9.36
CA SER A 116 -0.59 -1.77 -10.69
C SER A 116 -0.85 -2.84 -11.75
N GLY A 117 -1.32 -2.43 -12.93
CA GLY A 117 -1.60 -3.36 -14.04
C GLY A 117 -2.81 -4.26 -13.81
N LEU A 118 -3.71 -3.90 -12.89
CA LEU A 118 -4.94 -4.64 -12.62
C LEU A 118 -6.05 -4.29 -13.63
N SER A 119 -7.14 -5.08 -13.60
CA SER A 119 -8.31 -4.79 -14.41
C SER A 119 -9.02 -3.55 -13.88
N SER A 120 -9.24 -2.53 -14.73
CA SER A 120 -9.89 -1.29 -14.32
C SER A 120 -11.39 -1.42 -14.03
N THR A 121 -12.02 -2.54 -14.39
CA THR A 121 -13.47 -2.76 -14.30
C THR A 121 -13.86 -3.83 -13.31
N LYS A 122 -12.90 -4.58 -12.75
CA LYS A 122 -13.14 -5.57 -11.72
C LYS A 122 -12.89 -4.95 -10.35
N GLU A 123 -13.66 -5.43 -9.38
CA GLU A 123 -13.38 -5.19 -7.98
C GLU A 123 -12.21 -6.06 -7.54
N HIS A 124 -11.34 -5.46 -6.74
CA HIS A 124 -10.13 -6.05 -6.16
C HIS A 124 -10.14 -5.83 -4.65
N THR A 125 -9.61 -6.79 -3.89
CA THR A 125 -9.32 -6.62 -2.47
C THR A 125 -7.81 -6.53 -2.28
N LEU A 126 -7.34 -5.48 -1.60
CA LEU A 126 -5.94 -5.33 -1.23
C LEU A 126 -5.79 -5.39 0.28
N SER A 127 -4.79 -6.14 0.75
CA SER A 127 -4.35 -6.15 2.14
C SER A 127 -2.87 -5.76 2.24
N ILE A 128 -2.54 -5.02 3.29
CA ILE A 128 -1.18 -4.61 3.63
C ILE A 128 -0.91 -5.16 5.01
N ARG A 129 0.12 -5.98 5.15
CA ARG A 129 0.55 -6.53 6.44
C ARG A 129 1.92 -6.01 6.79
N LYS A 130 2.07 -5.39 7.96
CA LYS A 130 3.41 -5.08 8.50
C LYS A 130 4.06 -6.39 8.95
N ILE A 131 5.15 -6.79 8.31
CA ILE A 131 5.77 -8.10 8.60
C ILE A 131 6.93 -8.01 9.59
N THR A 132 7.50 -6.81 9.81
CA THR A 132 8.51 -6.54 10.84
C THR A 132 7.86 -6.18 12.18
N GLU A 133 8.54 -6.41 13.29
CA GLU A 133 8.15 -6.16 14.67
C GLU A 133 8.34 -4.69 15.06
N ASP A 134 8.03 -4.37 16.30
CA ASP A 134 8.58 -3.18 16.94
C ASP A 134 9.80 -3.58 17.76
N ASN A 135 10.98 -3.06 17.41
CA ASN A 135 12.21 -3.47 18.06
C ASN A 135 12.44 -2.83 19.45
N GLN A 136 11.66 -1.80 19.82
CA GLN A 136 11.78 -1.13 21.12
C GLN A 136 10.44 -0.59 21.60
N GLN A 137 9.73 -1.45 22.32
CA GLN A 137 8.40 -1.17 22.85
C GLN A 137 8.22 0.23 23.49
N ARG A 138 9.13 0.66 24.36
CA ARG A 138 9.00 1.96 25.04
C ARG A 138 9.17 3.17 24.12
N ASN A 139 9.95 3.02 23.06
CA ASN A 139 10.29 4.10 22.13
C ASN A 139 9.50 4.02 20.83
N LYS A 140 8.65 2.99 20.67
CA LYS A 140 7.82 2.76 19.49
C LYS A 140 8.62 2.84 18.18
N LYS A 141 9.82 2.27 18.16
CA LYS A 141 10.77 2.49 17.07
C LYS A 141 10.25 1.94 15.73
N GLY A 142 9.50 0.84 15.81
CA GLY A 142 8.80 0.20 14.70
C GLY A 142 7.43 0.80 14.37
N GLN A 143 7.07 1.97 14.91
CA GLN A 143 5.78 2.61 14.64
C GLN A 143 5.72 3.22 13.24
N ALA A 144 4.75 2.80 12.45
CA ALA A 144 4.39 3.42 11.19
C ALA A 144 3.12 4.28 11.35
N THR A 145 2.94 5.24 10.43
CA THR A 145 1.72 6.04 10.31
C THR A 145 1.12 5.83 8.93
N PHE A 146 -0.19 5.62 8.85
CA PHE A 146 -0.93 5.55 7.60
C PHE A 146 -1.67 6.85 7.30
N HIS A 147 -1.54 7.37 6.08
CA HIS A 147 -2.11 8.67 5.65
C HIS A 147 -3.21 8.54 4.60
N GLY A 148 -3.58 7.32 4.20
CA GLY A 148 -4.69 7.06 3.31
C GLY A 148 -4.28 6.36 2.01
N PHE A 149 -5.31 6.05 1.22
CA PHE A 149 -5.16 5.43 -0.10
C PHE A 149 -5.44 6.42 -1.22
N SER A 150 -4.89 6.15 -2.40
CA SER A 150 -5.27 6.83 -3.63
C SER A 150 -5.36 5.90 -4.83
N LEU A 151 -6.37 6.15 -5.66
CA LEU A 151 -6.61 5.49 -6.95
C LEU A 151 -6.37 6.50 -8.08
N PRO A 152 -5.97 6.02 -9.27
CA PRO A 152 -6.07 6.82 -10.49
C PRO A 152 -7.50 7.32 -10.72
N ALA A 153 -7.65 8.35 -11.56
CA ALA A 153 -8.97 8.86 -11.94
C ALA A 153 -9.86 7.75 -12.52
N GLY A 154 -11.14 7.78 -12.16
CA GLY A 154 -12.12 6.76 -12.55
C GLY A 154 -12.12 5.51 -11.65
N GLY A 155 -11.17 5.38 -10.72
CA GLY A 155 -11.21 4.36 -9.69
C GLY A 155 -12.27 4.64 -8.62
N LEU A 156 -12.74 3.59 -7.96
CA LEU A 156 -13.75 3.67 -6.91
C LEU A 156 -13.38 2.77 -5.73
N PHE A 157 -13.52 3.28 -4.51
CA PHE A 157 -13.41 2.47 -3.31
C PHE A 157 -14.76 1.79 -3.01
N GLY A 158 -14.73 0.50 -2.70
CA GLY A 158 -15.88 -0.32 -2.34
C GLY A 158 -16.20 -0.28 -0.84
N SER A 159 -17.09 -1.16 -0.39
CA SER A 159 -17.28 -1.39 1.06
C SER A 159 -16.03 -2.03 1.67
N ALA A 160 -15.83 -1.84 2.98
CA ALA A 160 -14.76 -2.53 3.70
C ALA A 160 -14.82 -4.06 3.46
N PRO A 161 -13.67 -4.73 3.32
CA PRO A 161 -13.62 -6.19 3.24
C PRO A 161 -14.31 -6.86 4.43
N SER A 162 -14.84 -8.06 4.23
CA SER A 162 -15.48 -8.83 5.30
C SER A 162 -14.47 -9.21 6.39
N ARG A 163 -14.79 -8.88 7.64
CA ARG A 163 -13.97 -9.29 8.79
C ARG A 163 -14.14 -10.79 9.10
N PRO A 164 -13.04 -11.55 9.30
CA PRO A 164 -13.12 -12.91 9.81
C PRO A 164 -13.86 -13.00 11.16
N SER A 165 -14.59 -14.08 11.40
CA SER A 165 -15.32 -14.29 12.66
C SER A 165 -14.46 -14.83 13.80
N ARG A 166 -13.34 -15.48 13.47
CA ARG A 166 -12.36 -16.00 14.44
C ARG A 166 -11.24 -14.99 14.64
N ARG A 167 -10.81 -14.86 15.89
CA ARG A 167 -9.83 -13.89 16.36
C ARG A 167 -8.78 -14.62 17.20
N LEU A 168 -7.50 -14.42 16.88
CA LEU A 168 -6.38 -15.04 17.58
C LEU A 168 -5.37 -13.96 18.01
N GLU A 169 -4.97 -13.98 19.27
CA GLU A 169 -3.88 -13.13 19.78
C GLU A 169 -2.70 -14.04 20.13
N PHE A 170 -1.54 -13.72 19.57
CA PHE A 170 -0.28 -14.41 19.83
C PHE A 170 0.67 -13.46 20.55
N VAL A 171 1.17 -13.88 21.71
CA VAL A 171 2.13 -13.12 22.51
C VAL A 171 3.40 -13.95 22.63
N GLY A 172 4.55 -13.39 22.26
CA GLY A 172 5.79 -14.18 22.21
C GLY A 172 7.03 -13.37 21.90
N ASP A 173 8.14 -14.03 21.59
CA ASP A 173 9.42 -13.38 21.31
C ASP A 173 9.76 -13.44 19.81
N SER A 174 11.04 -13.55 19.47
CA SER A 174 11.57 -13.60 18.11
C SER A 174 10.90 -14.64 17.22
N ASP A 175 10.54 -15.80 17.78
CA ASP A 175 9.93 -16.89 16.99
C ASP A 175 8.51 -16.54 16.54
N THR A 176 7.81 -15.72 17.33
CA THR A 176 6.47 -15.23 17.01
C THR A 176 6.54 -13.97 16.16
N ALA A 177 7.55 -13.12 16.37
CA ALA A 177 7.82 -11.94 15.55
C ALA A 177 8.25 -12.29 14.11
N GLY A 178 8.87 -13.46 13.91
CA GLY A 178 9.38 -13.90 12.61
C GLY A 178 10.82 -13.45 12.35
N TRP A 179 11.60 -13.24 13.40
CA TRP A 179 13.01 -12.88 13.29
C TRP A 179 13.79 -13.93 12.49
N CYS A 180 14.55 -13.48 11.49
CA CYS A 180 15.29 -14.32 10.55
C CYS A 180 14.45 -15.31 9.72
N ALA A 181 13.11 -15.24 9.75
CA ALA A 181 12.23 -16.23 9.13
C ALA A 181 12.39 -16.32 7.61
N ASP A 182 12.67 -15.21 6.93
CA ASP A 182 12.89 -15.14 5.49
C ASP A 182 14.37 -14.90 5.10
N GLY A 183 15.26 -15.12 6.07
CA GLY A 183 16.70 -15.13 5.87
C GLY A 183 17.23 -16.49 5.41
N SER A 184 18.56 -16.58 5.32
CA SER A 184 19.27 -17.84 5.13
C SER A 184 20.41 -17.96 6.16
N SER A 185 21.00 -19.15 6.28
CA SER A 185 22.16 -19.36 7.14
C SER A 185 23.40 -18.52 6.77
N ARG A 186 23.36 -17.81 5.63
CA ARG A 186 24.47 -16.99 5.11
C ARG A 186 24.23 -15.49 5.23
N THR A 187 23.01 -15.06 5.53
CA THR A 187 22.62 -13.64 5.45
C THR A 187 22.86 -12.87 6.75
N GLY A 188 23.16 -13.57 7.85
CA GLY A 188 23.32 -12.98 9.18
C GLY A 188 22.03 -12.34 9.70
N ASP A 189 22.14 -11.64 10.82
CA ASP A 189 21.00 -10.98 11.48
C ASP A 189 20.83 -9.56 10.91
N ALA A 190 19.70 -9.29 10.27
CA ALA A 190 19.32 -7.95 9.84
C ALA A 190 17.79 -7.83 9.78
N PRO A 191 17.10 -7.41 10.85
CA PRO A 191 15.64 -7.45 10.92
C PRO A 191 14.91 -6.61 9.86
N ASP A 192 15.48 -5.48 9.44
CA ASP A 192 14.92 -4.66 8.35
C ASP A 192 15.05 -5.32 6.96
N LYS A 193 15.58 -6.55 6.91
CA LYS A 193 15.83 -7.37 5.72
C LYS A 193 15.39 -8.83 5.86
N TYR A 194 15.54 -9.42 7.05
CA TYR A 194 15.34 -10.84 7.36
C TYR A 194 14.46 -10.95 8.60
N GLU A 195 13.20 -10.59 8.41
CA GLU A 195 12.14 -10.70 9.39
C GLU A 195 10.80 -10.68 8.66
N ASP A 196 10.02 -11.74 8.89
CA ASP A 196 8.75 -11.93 8.22
C ASP A 196 7.76 -12.73 9.08
N SER A 197 6.91 -12.00 9.82
CA SER A 197 5.84 -12.62 10.61
C SER A 197 4.85 -13.45 9.78
N HIS A 198 4.75 -13.26 8.46
CA HIS A 198 3.88 -14.08 7.59
C HIS A 198 4.38 -15.53 7.45
N GLN A 199 5.68 -15.77 7.67
CA GLN A 199 6.24 -17.13 7.57
C GLN A 199 6.14 -17.93 8.87
N THR A 200 5.71 -17.29 9.95
CA THR A 200 5.67 -17.88 11.29
C THR A 200 4.59 -18.97 11.43
N TRP A 201 4.74 -19.78 12.47
CA TRP A 201 3.72 -20.75 12.87
C TRP A 201 2.38 -20.07 13.24
N ALA A 202 2.43 -18.85 13.78
CA ALA A 202 1.23 -18.08 14.13
C ALA A 202 0.39 -17.75 12.89
N GLN A 203 1.02 -17.26 11.81
CA GLN A 203 0.33 -17.03 10.53
C GLN A 203 -0.28 -18.32 9.98
N LYS A 204 0.46 -19.44 10.01
CA LYS A 204 -0.04 -20.74 9.53
C LYS A 204 -1.29 -21.21 10.30
N ILE A 205 -1.34 -20.98 11.61
CA ILE A 205 -2.53 -21.28 12.43
C ILE A 205 -3.69 -20.36 12.04
N ALA A 206 -3.45 -19.06 11.89
CA ALA A 206 -4.50 -18.11 11.52
C ALA A 206 -5.12 -18.43 10.16
N ASP A 207 -4.28 -18.74 9.15
CA ASP A 207 -4.72 -19.14 7.82
C ASP A 207 -5.54 -20.43 7.86
N SER A 208 -5.04 -21.46 8.56
CA SER A 208 -5.74 -22.75 8.68
C SER A 208 -7.11 -22.62 9.35
N LEU A 209 -7.29 -21.62 10.21
CA LEU A 209 -8.55 -21.38 10.92
C LEU A 209 -9.41 -20.31 10.24
N GLY A 210 -8.93 -19.64 9.19
CA GLY A 210 -9.60 -18.48 8.61
C GLY A 210 -9.86 -17.40 9.66
N ALA A 211 -8.85 -17.12 10.49
CA ALA A 211 -8.93 -16.17 11.60
C ALA A 211 -8.17 -14.88 11.25
N GLU A 212 -8.68 -13.75 11.75
CA GLU A 212 -7.83 -12.58 11.90
C GLU A 212 -6.91 -12.78 13.11
N MET A 213 -5.71 -12.19 13.04
CA MET A 213 -4.74 -12.34 14.10
C MET A 213 -4.08 -11.03 14.51
N MET A 214 -3.62 -11.00 15.75
CA MET A 214 -2.76 -9.98 16.33
C MET A 214 -1.50 -10.64 16.88
N VAL A 215 -0.34 -10.04 16.61
CA VAL A 215 0.95 -10.50 17.15
C VAL A 215 1.53 -9.43 18.06
N GLU A 216 1.68 -9.75 19.34
CA GLU A 216 2.42 -8.96 20.32
C GLU A 216 3.74 -9.66 20.62
N ALA A 217 4.72 -9.43 19.76
CA ALA A 217 6.01 -10.08 19.89
C ALA A 217 7.17 -9.14 19.61
N ILE A 218 8.22 -9.27 20.42
CA ILE A 218 9.48 -8.54 20.27
C ILE A 218 10.63 -9.50 20.56
N SER A 219 11.62 -9.51 19.67
CA SER A 219 12.81 -10.31 19.79
C SER A 219 13.59 -10.01 21.07
N GLY A 220 13.95 -11.05 21.82
CA GLY A 220 14.70 -10.96 23.08
C GLY A 220 13.86 -10.56 24.31
N TYR A 221 12.54 -10.41 24.17
CA TYR A 221 11.63 -10.17 25.30
C TYR A 221 11.18 -11.50 25.91
N GLY A 222 10.67 -11.46 27.15
CA GLY A 222 10.25 -12.68 27.84
C GLY A 222 9.56 -12.41 29.17
N VAL A 223 9.06 -13.46 29.82
CA VAL A 223 8.17 -13.35 30.99
C VAL A 223 8.88 -13.46 32.35
N THR A 224 10.20 -13.66 32.36
CA THR A 224 10.98 -13.82 33.59
C THR A 224 11.38 -12.47 34.18
N SER A 225 11.79 -12.46 35.45
CA SER A 225 12.36 -11.27 36.10
C SER A 225 13.68 -10.80 35.47
N ALA A 226 14.35 -11.63 34.68
CA ALA A 226 15.60 -11.32 34.00
C ALA A 226 15.38 -10.77 32.57
N SER A 227 14.16 -10.82 32.05
CA SER A 227 13.80 -10.39 30.70
C SER A 227 12.93 -9.14 30.72
N THR A 228 12.87 -8.43 29.59
CA THR A 228 11.89 -7.35 29.43
C THR A 228 10.53 -7.98 29.12
N PRO A 229 9.49 -7.77 29.95
CA PRO A 229 8.16 -8.30 29.66
C PRO A 229 7.52 -7.52 28.52
N ILE A 230 6.81 -8.24 27.66
CA ILE A 230 5.91 -7.63 26.69
C ILE A 230 4.76 -7.01 27.48
N GLN A 231 4.45 -5.75 27.18
CA GLN A 231 3.23 -5.11 27.65
C GLN A 231 2.48 -4.62 26.43
N PRO A 232 1.14 -4.61 26.43
CA PRO A 232 0.40 -3.89 25.39
C PRO A 232 0.64 -2.37 25.55
N TYR A 233 1.25 -1.71 24.56
CA TYR A 233 1.48 -0.25 24.55
C TYR A 233 0.83 0.43 23.34
N ALA A 234 -0.47 0.26 23.20
CA ALA A 234 -1.31 1.18 22.44
C ALA A 234 -2.71 1.13 23.06
N VAL A 235 -2.83 1.72 24.25
CA VAL A 235 -4.09 1.84 25.01
C VAL A 235 -4.68 0.47 25.37
N ARG A 236 -5.54 0.42 26.39
CA ARG A 236 -6.35 -0.77 26.70
C ARG A 236 -7.47 -0.94 25.66
N ILE A 237 -7.13 -0.94 24.38
CA ILE A 237 -8.05 -1.16 23.27
C ILE A 237 -7.89 -2.63 22.89
N ASN A 238 -8.99 -3.37 22.89
CA ASN A 238 -9.02 -4.73 22.36
C ASN A 238 -8.47 -4.69 20.92
N PRO A 239 -7.52 -5.57 20.54
CA PRO A 239 -6.97 -5.61 19.18
C PRO A 239 -8.02 -5.90 18.10
N PHE A 240 -9.25 -6.18 18.50
CA PHE A 240 -10.37 -6.53 17.63
C PHE A 240 -11.62 -5.64 17.82
N ASP A 241 -11.52 -4.53 18.54
CA ASP A 241 -12.59 -3.51 18.59
C ASP A 241 -12.59 -2.60 17.36
#